data_AF-A0A5K1BKJ1-F1
#
_entry.id   AF-A0A5K1BKJ1-F1
#
_cell.length_a   1.000
_cell.length_b   1.000
_cell.length_c   1.000
_cell.angle_alpha   90.00
_cell.angle_beta   90.00
_cell.angle_gamma   90.00
#
_symmetry.space_group_name_H-M   'P 1'
#
loop_
_entity.id
_entity.type
_entity.pdbx_description
1 polymer ?
#
loop_
_entity_poly.entity_id
_entity_poly.type
_entity_poly.pdbx_seq_one_letter_code
_entity_poly.pdbx_strand_id
1 'polypeptide(L)' 'VLTPYYSEETVYSKTDLELENEDGVSIIFYLQKIFP' A
#
# COMPACT_ATOMS: atom_id res chain seq x y z
N VAL A 1 11.28 21.19 13.10
CA VAL A 1 10.57 21.16 11.79
C VAL A 1 9.33 20.31 11.98
N LEU A 2 8.16 20.94 12.13
CA LEU A 2 6.88 20.25 12.13
C LEU A 2 6.43 20.20 10.68
N THR A 3 6.70 19.11 9.98
CA THR A 3 6.01 18.84 8.73
C THR A 3 4.55 18.61 9.10
N PRO A 4 3.60 19.44 8.64
CA PRO A 4 2.19 19.17 8.87
C PRO A 4 1.93 17.77 8.33
N TYR A 5 1.23 16.94 9.10
CA TYR A 5 0.78 15.62 8.65
C TYR A 5 -0.03 15.83 7.37
N TYR A 6 0.64 15.75 6.23
CA TYR A 6 0.00 15.83 4.93
C TYR A 6 -0.81 14.54 4.88
N SER A 7 -2.11 14.65 5.07
CA SER A 7 -3.05 13.57 4.78
C SER A 7 -3.06 13.41 3.26
N GLU A 8 -2.00 12.83 2.74
CA GLU A 8 -1.90 12.44 1.36
C GLU A 8 -3.00 11.41 1.13
N GLU A 9 -3.86 11.67 0.16
CA GLU A 9 -4.97 10.79 -0.13
C GLU A 9 -4.41 9.45 -0.60
N THR A 10 -4.57 8.41 0.22
CA THR A 10 -4.10 7.07 -0.12
C THR A 10 -5.03 6.49 -1.18
N VAL A 11 -4.50 6.23 -2.37
CA VAL A 11 -5.25 5.67 -3.51
C VAL A 11 -5.85 4.29 -3.18
N TYR A 12 -5.23 3.54 -2.28
CA TYR A 12 -5.65 2.20 -1.88
C TYR A 12 -6.02 2.17 -0.40
N SER A 13 -7.17 1.57 -0.10
CA SER A 13 -7.50 1.18 1.27
C SER A 13 -6.69 -0.05 1.69
N LYS A 14 -6.64 -0.32 3.00
CA LYS A 14 -5.97 -1.52 3.51
C LYS A 14 -6.54 -2.80 2.91
N THR A 15 -7.85 -2.86 2.74
CA THR A 15 -8.53 -4.01 2.13
C THR A 15 -8.13 -4.19 0.67
N ASP A 16 -7.98 -3.11 -0.08
CA ASP A 16 -7.53 -3.18 -1.48
C ASP A 16 -6.08 -3.67 -1.59
N LEU A 17 -5.23 -3.33 -0.60
CA LEU A 17 -3.84 -3.78 -0.55
C LEU A 17 -3.70 -5.27 -0.21
N GLU A 18 -4.63 -5.81 0.57
CA GLU A 18 -4.69 -7.21 0.98
C GLU A 18 -5.41 -8.09 -0.07
N LEU A 19 -6.18 -7.49 -0.97
CA LEU A 19 -6.84 -8.18 -2.08
C LEU A 19 -5.81 -8.81 -3.03
N GLU A 20 -6.06 -10.05 -3.42
CA GLU A 20 -5.25 -10.76 -4.42
C GLU A 20 -5.57 -10.27 -5.84
N ASN A 21 -4.53 -10.12 -6.65
CA ASN A 21 -4.64 -9.84 -8.07
C ASN A 21 -4.87 -11.13 -8.91
N GLU A 22 -4.83 -11.04 -10.24
CA GLU A 22 -5.04 -12.19 -11.15
C GLU A 22 -4.01 -13.32 -10.97
N ASP A 23 -2.81 -13.01 -10.46
CA ASP A 23 -1.75 -13.99 -10.16
C ASP A 23 -1.93 -14.64 -8.78
N GLY A 24 -2.95 -14.25 -8.02
CA GLY A 24 -3.18 -14.74 -6.65
C GLY A 24 -2.24 -14.13 -5.62
N VAL A 25 -1.70 -12.93 -5.88
CA VAL A 25 -0.76 -12.25 -4.97
C VAL A 25 -1.28 -10.85 -4.65
N SER A 26 -1.17 -10.44 -3.39
CA SER A 26 -1.64 -9.14 -2.94
C SER A 26 -0.64 -8.01 -3.21
N ILE A 27 -1.14 -6.79 -3.38
CA ILE A 27 -0.31 -5.60 -3.65
C ILE A 27 0.67 -5.37 -2.49
N ILE A 28 0.23 -5.55 -1.24
CA ILE A 28 1.06 -5.41 -0.04
C ILE A 28 2.30 -6.32 -0.09
N PHE A 29 2.17 -7.55 -0.62
CA PHE A 29 3.27 -8.50 -0.71
C PHE A 29 4.37 -8.00 -1.66
N TYR A 30 4.00 -7.48 -2.84
CA TYR A 30 4.96 -6.90 -3.77
C TYR A 30 5.68 -5.70 -3.16
N LEU A 31 4.95 -4.82 -2.47
CA LEU A 31 5.54 -3.64 -1.85
C LEU A 31 6.58 -4.02 -0.77
N GLN A 32 6.26 -4.96 0.12
CA GLN A 32 7.18 -5.47 1.15
C GLN A 32 8.42 -6.14 0.55
N LYS A 33 8.28 -6.76 -0.62
CA LYS A 33 9.40 -7.43 -1.31
C LYS A 33 10.35 -6.42 -1.97
N ILE A 34 9.82 -5.33 -2.51
CA ILE A 34 10.59 -4.33 -3.28
C ILE A 34 11.22 -3.27 -2.35
N PHE A 35 10.58 -2.99 -1.22
CA PHE A 35 11.02 -2.02 -0.22
C PHE A 35 11.30 -2.73 1.12
N PRO A 36 12.56 -3.13 1.40
CA PRO A 36 12.93 -3.74 2.67
C PRO A 36 12.91 -2.76 3.85
#